data_AF-A0A5S3WXX9-F1
#
_entry.id   AF-A0A5S3WXX9-F1
#
_cell.length_a   1.000
_cell.length_b   1.000
_cell.length_c   1.000
_cell.angle_alpha   90.00
_cell.angle_beta   90.00
_cell.angle_gamma   90.00
#
_symmetry.space_group_name_H-M   'P 1'
#
loop_
_entity.id
_entity.type
_entity.pdbx_description
1 polymer ?
#
loop_
_entity_poly.entity_id
_entity_poly.type
_entity_poly.pdbx_seq_one_letter_code
_entity_poly.pdbx_strand_id
1 'polypeptide(L)'
;MKSTLNTLLKVSSIIACSSMATAYAQDSSPMSCYWQVENQNEFGILEHQLCSNPRDASLPDVFVASRGILRSQNHCSISWFDGYRTELKGTVEVEGDKSACYGHSVSFRQESETRVVDGIQEELLKCRWDKQANNTHKLMCDEVDGGTIGYPVATKIQAENSAQCLMSLNSFTLDLFQGGKAVIDNEPAANTCDLGPVYFRPFPAKRLFDGVEASLLKCTWQDISDSARVKVCPNVGASNKQVTVALMVNGQQQSMLDSVNRGLKTGQIIEDKTLNPVYPPLYFKPDLN
;
A
#
# COMPACT_ATOMS: atom_id res chain seq x y z
N MET A 1 47.38 -33.46 5.98
CA MET A 1 46.84 -32.14 6.41
C MET A 1 46.63 -31.18 5.23
N LYS A 2 45.79 -31.54 4.25
CA LYS A 2 45.43 -30.65 3.12
C LYS A 2 43.93 -30.62 2.79
N SER A 3 43.10 -31.48 3.39
CA SER A 3 41.65 -31.51 3.11
C SER A 3 40.79 -30.76 4.12
N THR A 4 41.32 -30.35 5.27
CA THR A 4 40.56 -29.61 6.30
C THR A 4 40.54 -28.09 6.10
N LEU A 5 41.52 -27.52 5.36
CA LEU A 5 41.57 -26.08 5.08
C LEU A 5 40.53 -25.63 4.03
N ASN A 6 40.23 -26.47 3.03
CA ASN A 6 39.24 -26.14 1.99
C ASN A 6 37.79 -26.18 2.49
N THR A 7 37.51 -26.95 3.55
CA THR A 7 36.19 -27.00 4.19
C THR A 7 35.95 -25.76 5.05
N LEU A 8 36.99 -25.26 5.73
CA LEU A 8 36.92 -24.02 6.51
C LEU A 8 36.71 -22.78 5.62
N LEU A 9 37.39 -22.70 4.47
CA LEU A 9 37.22 -21.60 3.53
C LEU A 9 35.83 -21.54 2.88
N LYS A 10 35.15 -22.68 2.73
CA LYS A 10 33.77 -22.74 2.21
C LYS A 10 32.70 -22.39 3.24
N VAL A 11 32.98 -22.52 4.53
CA VAL A 11 32.04 -22.12 5.60
C VAL A 11 32.16 -20.63 5.89
N SER A 12 33.35 -20.03 5.73
CA SER A 12 33.54 -18.58 5.86
C SER A 12 32.97 -17.76 4.70
N SER A 13 32.73 -18.34 3.52
CA SER A 13 32.09 -17.65 2.38
C SER A 13 30.56 -17.69 2.39
N ILE A 14 29.94 -18.38 3.36
CA ILE A 14 28.47 -18.42 3.53
C ILE A 14 27.99 -17.38 4.55
N ILE A 15 28.90 -16.83 5.37
CA ILE A 15 28.57 -15.84 6.41
C ILE A 15 28.76 -14.38 5.90
N ALA A 16 29.32 -14.20 4.70
CA ALA A 16 29.58 -12.89 4.11
C ALA A 16 28.48 -12.34 3.17
N CYS A 17 27.32 -13.01 3.06
CA CYS A 17 26.17 -12.52 2.27
C CYS A 17 24.90 -12.29 3.10
N SER A 18 24.97 -12.37 4.43
CA SER A 18 23.84 -12.05 5.33
C SER A 18 23.90 -10.63 5.90
N SER A 19 24.66 -9.72 5.27
CA SER A 19 24.65 -8.31 5.62
C SER A 19 23.48 -7.60 4.95
N MET A 20 22.46 -7.35 5.78
CA MET A 20 21.53 -6.22 5.71
C MET A 20 20.44 -6.26 4.62
N ALA A 21 19.51 -7.20 4.77
CA ALA A 21 18.11 -6.80 4.76
C ALA A 21 17.68 -6.67 6.22
N THR A 22 18.09 -5.58 6.88
CA THR A 22 17.36 -5.10 8.06
C THR A 22 16.00 -4.65 7.53
N ALA A 23 15.06 -5.59 7.41
CA ALA A 23 13.69 -5.24 7.72
C ALA A 23 13.78 -4.73 9.16
N TYR A 24 13.72 -3.41 9.33
CA TYR A 24 13.54 -2.85 10.67
C TYR A 24 12.27 -3.49 11.18
N ALA A 25 12.39 -4.46 12.10
CA ALA A 25 11.27 -4.78 12.96
C ALA A 25 11.01 -3.45 13.68
N GLN A 26 9.99 -2.71 13.23
CA GLN A 26 9.54 -1.54 13.96
C GLN A 26 8.89 -2.08 15.22
N ASP A 27 9.63 -2.00 16.32
CA ASP A 27 9.16 -2.46 17.62
C ASP A 27 7.90 -1.67 17.98
N SER A 28 6.86 -2.38 18.45
CA SER A 28 5.66 -1.74 18.95
C SER A 28 5.98 -0.99 20.25
N SER A 29 5.51 0.25 20.37
CA SER A 29 5.70 1.07 21.56
C SER A 29 4.44 1.06 22.42
N PRO A 30 4.53 0.87 23.75
CA PRO A 30 3.36 0.94 24.62
C PRO A 30 2.73 2.34 24.59
N MET A 31 1.40 2.38 24.56
CA MET A 31 0.63 3.62 24.61
C MET A 31 0.18 3.92 26.04
N SER A 32 0.18 5.20 26.41
CA SER A 32 -0.43 5.65 27.67
C SER A 32 -1.93 5.84 27.47
N CYS A 33 -2.76 5.14 28.23
CA CYS A 33 -4.21 5.12 28.03
C CYS A 33 -4.98 5.40 29.32
N TYR A 34 -6.18 5.96 29.19
CA TYR A 34 -7.10 6.22 30.28
C TYR A 34 -8.55 5.98 29.85
N TRP A 35 -9.42 5.74 30.82
CA TRP A 35 -10.86 5.57 30.59
C TRP A 35 -11.58 6.90 30.86
N GLN A 36 -12.44 7.30 29.94
CA GLN A 36 -13.32 8.46 30.04
C GLN A 36 -14.78 8.01 30.05
N VAL A 37 -15.56 8.51 31.01
CA VAL A 37 -17.00 8.25 31.07
C VAL A 37 -17.71 9.04 29.99
N GLU A 38 -18.40 8.34 29.09
CA GLU A 38 -19.22 8.93 28.03
C GLU A 38 -20.64 9.19 28.55
N ASN A 39 -21.25 8.19 29.20
CA ASN A 39 -22.59 8.28 29.74
C ASN A 39 -22.73 7.40 30.99
N GLN A 40 -23.51 7.86 31.96
CA GLN A 40 -23.81 7.09 33.16
C GLN A 40 -25.28 7.32 33.57
N ASN A 41 -25.98 6.22 33.86
CA ASN A 41 -27.32 6.25 34.43
C ASN A 41 -27.49 5.17 35.51
N GLU A 42 -28.72 4.94 35.93
CA GLU A 42 -29.06 3.93 36.96
C GLU A 42 -28.78 2.48 36.54
N PHE A 43 -28.78 2.20 35.22
CA PHE A 43 -28.58 0.86 34.67
C PHE A 43 -27.10 0.53 34.45
N GLY A 44 -26.29 1.52 34.09
CA GLY A 44 -24.88 1.29 33.79
C GLY A 44 -24.04 2.51 33.45
N ILE A 45 -22.78 2.24 33.15
CA ILE A 45 -21.78 3.21 32.69
C ILE A 45 -21.29 2.79 31.32
N LEU A 46 -21.21 3.75 30.39
CA LEU A 46 -20.51 3.61 29.12
C LEU A 46 -19.21 4.43 29.21
N GLU A 47 -18.09 3.78 28.94
CA GLU A 47 -16.77 4.39 28.98
C GLU A 47 -16.01 4.16 27.67
N HIS A 48 -15.18 5.13 27.30
CA HIS A 48 -14.27 5.08 26.17
C HIS A 48 -12.83 5.01 26.67
N GLN A 49 -12.02 4.14 26.08
CA GLN A 49 -10.57 4.14 26.31
C GLN A 49 -9.90 5.01 25.26
N LEU A 50 -9.20 6.03 25.74
CA LEU A 50 -8.41 6.95 24.95
C LEU A 50 -6.93 6.73 25.28
N CYS A 51 -6.09 6.76 24.24
CA CYS A 51 -4.65 6.64 24.38
C CYS A 51 -3.96 7.84 23.76
N SER A 52 -2.87 8.30 24.38
CA SER A 52 -2.08 9.41 23.86
C SER A 52 -1.63 9.13 22.43
N ASN A 53 -1.76 10.15 21.57
CA ASN A 53 -1.43 10.01 20.17
C ASN A 53 0.07 9.65 19.99
N PRO A 54 0.39 8.51 19.35
CA PRO A 54 1.75 7.99 19.32
C PRO A 54 2.63 8.73 18.30
N ARG A 55 2.03 9.54 17.43
CA ARG A 55 2.75 10.34 16.42
C ARG A 55 3.17 11.70 16.95
N ASP A 56 2.25 12.37 17.64
CA ASP A 56 2.44 13.71 18.16
C ASP A 56 1.45 13.96 19.30
N ALA A 57 1.97 14.23 20.50
CA ALA A 57 1.16 14.46 21.70
C ALA A 57 0.28 15.72 21.63
N SER A 58 0.47 16.59 20.63
CA SER A 58 -0.41 17.74 20.37
C SER A 58 -1.66 17.39 19.56
N LEU A 59 -1.69 16.20 18.93
CA LEU A 59 -2.86 15.70 18.21
C LEU A 59 -3.88 15.08 19.19
N PRO A 60 -5.16 15.01 18.82
CA PRO A 60 -6.18 14.37 19.64
C PRO A 60 -5.81 12.93 19.99
N ASP A 61 -6.20 12.52 21.20
CA ASP A 61 -6.04 11.16 21.69
C ASP A 61 -6.76 10.15 20.78
N VAL A 62 -6.18 8.96 20.71
CA VAL A 62 -6.65 7.85 19.89
C VAL A 62 -7.67 7.05 20.68
N PHE A 63 -8.87 6.95 20.13
CA PHE A 63 -9.90 6.06 20.64
C PHE A 63 -9.61 4.59 20.28
N VAL A 64 -9.54 3.71 21.30
CA VAL A 64 -9.11 2.31 21.15
C VAL A 64 -10.08 1.27 21.71
N ALA A 65 -11.04 1.66 22.56
CA ALA A 65 -12.05 0.75 23.09
C ALA A 65 -13.32 1.48 23.58
N SER A 66 -14.46 0.79 23.53
CA SER A 66 -15.66 1.13 24.31
C SER A 66 -15.97 -0.01 25.27
N ARG A 67 -16.33 0.30 26.52
CA ARG A 67 -16.87 -0.71 27.43
C ARG A 67 -18.16 -0.25 28.10
N GLY A 68 -19.08 -1.19 28.26
CA GLY A 68 -20.33 -1.02 28.99
C GLY A 68 -20.32 -1.82 30.29
N ILE A 69 -20.64 -1.18 31.41
CA ILE A 69 -20.68 -1.80 32.73
C ILE A 69 -22.11 -1.75 33.27
N LEU A 70 -22.75 -2.90 33.44
CA LEU A 70 -24.07 -3.05 34.08
C LEU A 70 -23.89 -3.34 35.56
N ARG A 71 -24.09 -2.31 36.40
CA ARG A 71 -23.80 -2.38 37.85
C ARG A 71 -24.67 -3.40 38.59
N SER A 72 -25.93 -3.57 38.16
CA SER A 72 -26.89 -4.47 38.82
C SER A 72 -26.59 -5.96 38.59
N GLN A 73 -25.87 -6.31 37.53
CA GLN A 73 -25.60 -7.70 37.12
C GLN A 73 -24.12 -8.07 37.21
N ASN A 74 -23.26 -7.15 37.67
CA ASN A 74 -21.80 -7.30 37.63
C ASN A 74 -21.29 -7.76 36.25
N HIS A 75 -21.93 -7.27 35.19
CA HIS A 75 -21.63 -7.63 33.82
C HIS A 75 -20.87 -6.49 33.15
N CYS A 76 -19.82 -6.84 32.40
CA CYS A 76 -19.07 -5.89 31.60
C CYS A 76 -18.86 -6.46 30.19
N SER A 77 -19.08 -5.61 29.19
CA SER A 77 -18.77 -5.90 27.80
C SER A 77 -17.80 -4.86 27.28
N ILE A 78 -16.87 -5.29 26.42
CA ILE A 78 -15.86 -4.42 25.81
C ILE A 78 -15.79 -4.67 24.31
N SER A 79 -15.58 -3.62 23.56
CA SER A 79 -15.35 -3.63 22.12
C SER A 79 -14.04 -2.93 21.84
N TRP A 80 -13.08 -3.69 21.31
CA TRP A 80 -11.74 -3.21 20.95
C TRP A 80 -11.71 -2.69 19.52
N PHE A 81 -10.94 -1.62 19.30
CA PHE A 81 -10.67 -1.04 17.99
C PHE A 81 -9.19 -1.24 17.64
N ASP A 82 -8.76 -2.50 17.65
CA ASP A 82 -7.42 -2.91 17.28
C ASP A 82 -7.27 -3.08 15.76
N GLY A 83 -6.02 -3.14 15.31
CA GLY A 83 -5.67 -3.26 13.89
C GLY A 83 -5.12 -1.97 13.31
N TYR A 84 -4.96 -1.96 11.99
CA TYR A 84 -4.39 -0.84 11.26
C TYR A 84 -5.31 0.39 11.32
N ARG A 85 -4.70 1.56 11.48
CA ARG A 85 -5.32 2.88 11.58
C ARG A 85 -4.70 3.79 10.53
N THR A 86 -5.45 4.06 9.46
CA THR A 86 -4.99 4.85 8.31
C THR A 86 -4.51 6.23 8.74
N GLU A 87 -5.22 6.89 9.66
CA GLU A 87 -4.88 8.20 10.18
C GLU A 87 -3.57 8.22 10.98
N LEU A 88 -3.18 7.08 11.56
CA LEU A 88 -1.93 6.94 12.30
C LEU A 88 -0.80 6.37 11.44
N LYS A 89 -1.12 5.84 10.24
CA LYS A 89 -0.19 5.08 9.39
C LYS A 89 0.51 4.00 10.19
N GLY A 90 -0.27 3.21 10.92
CA GLY A 90 0.24 2.24 11.88
C GLY A 90 -0.87 1.38 12.46
N THR A 91 -0.47 0.36 13.19
CA THR A 91 -1.35 -0.64 13.79
C THR A 91 -1.42 -0.41 15.30
N VAL A 92 -2.63 -0.30 15.82
CA VAL A 92 -2.90 -0.35 17.26
C VAL A 92 -3.06 -1.81 17.65
N GLU A 93 -2.22 -2.30 18.54
CA GLU A 93 -2.20 -3.68 19.00
C GLU A 93 -2.68 -3.73 20.45
N VAL A 94 -3.63 -4.63 20.73
CA VAL A 94 -4.15 -4.86 22.08
C VAL A 94 -3.74 -6.25 22.51
N GLU A 95 -2.96 -6.32 23.58
CA GLU A 95 -2.49 -7.54 24.20
C GLU A 95 -3.27 -7.82 25.49
N GLY A 96 -3.55 -9.11 25.76
CA GLY A 96 -4.36 -9.58 26.88
C GLY A 96 -5.66 -10.26 26.44
N ASP A 97 -6.47 -10.66 27.42
CA ASP A 97 -7.80 -11.23 27.14
C ASP A 97 -8.77 -10.14 26.67
N LYS A 98 -9.03 -10.10 25.37
CA LYS A 98 -9.94 -9.13 24.73
C LYS A 98 -11.39 -9.25 25.18
N SER A 99 -11.77 -10.35 25.85
CA SER A 99 -13.10 -10.50 26.44
C SER A 99 -13.20 -9.90 27.85
N ALA A 100 -12.07 -9.63 28.49
CA ALA A 100 -12.00 -9.01 29.81
C ALA A 100 -11.99 -7.48 29.71
N CYS A 101 -12.67 -6.81 30.64
CA CYS A 101 -12.70 -5.35 30.72
C CYS A 101 -11.46 -4.73 31.38
N TYR A 102 -10.50 -5.55 31.81
CA TYR A 102 -9.31 -5.18 32.57
C TYR A 102 -8.13 -6.10 32.21
N GLY A 103 -6.90 -5.67 32.51
CA GLY A 103 -5.70 -6.50 32.37
C GLY A 103 -5.09 -6.51 30.96
N HIS A 104 -5.36 -5.47 30.18
CA HIS A 104 -4.89 -5.29 28.81
C HIS A 104 -3.79 -4.23 28.70
N SER A 105 -2.96 -4.34 27.67
CA SER A 105 -2.01 -3.31 27.24
C SER A 105 -2.28 -2.93 25.80
N VAL A 106 -2.11 -1.65 25.50
CA VAL A 106 -2.24 -1.11 24.15
C VAL A 106 -0.87 -0.66 23.69
N SER A 107 -0.46 -1.08 22.50
CA SER A 107 0.77 -0.68 21.87
C SER A 107 0.50 -0.18 20.45
N PHE A 108 1.44 0.57 19.91
CA PHE A 108 1.38 1.09 18.56
C PHE A 108 2.59 0.64 17.77
N ARG A 109 2.34 0.05 16.60
CA ARG A 109 3.37 -0.27 15.62
C ARG A 109 3.19 0.63 14.41
N GLN A 110 4.15 1.51 14.18
CA GLN A 110 4.21 2.28 12.93
C GLN A 110 4.37 1.34 11.73
N GLU A 111 3.69 1.62 10.62
CA GLU A 111 3.97 0.94 9.36
C GLU A 111 5.19 1.57 8.67
N SER A 112 5.97 0.73 8.00
CA SER A 112 7.21 1.14 7.35
C SER A 112 6.91 2.01 6.14
N GLU A 113 7.61 3.14 6.01
CA GLU A 113 7.42 4.04 4.86
C GLU A 113 7.84 3.37 3.55
N THR A 114 8.79 2.43 3.62
CA THR A 114 9.19 1.59 2.50
C THR A 114 9.36 0.15 2.97
N ARG A 115 9.14 -0.80 2.06
CA ARG A 115 9.38 -2.23 2.32
C ARG A 115 9.83 -2.93 1.05
N VAL A 116 10.43 -4.10 1.17
CA VAL A 116 10.84 -4.92 0.02
C VAL A 116 9.99 -6.17 -0.04
N VAL A 117 9.25 -6.32 -1.14
CA VAL A 117 8.41 -7.50 -1.42
C VAL A 117 8.84 -8.06 -2.77
N ASP A 118 9.23 -9.34 -2.80
CA ASP A 118 9.73 -10.01 -4.02
C ASP A 118 10.86 -9.25 -4.75
N GLY A 119 11.73 -8.60 -3.98
CA GLY A 119 12.85 -7.80 -4.52
C GLY A 119 12.44 -6.44 -5.10
N ILE A 120 11.17 -6.04 -4.97
CA ILE A 120 10.67 -4.72 -5.37
C ILE A 120 10.52 -3.86 -4.12
N GLN A 121 11.11 -2.67 -4.15
CA GLN A 121 10.89 -1.67 -3.11
C GLN A 121 9.52 -1.02 -3.32
N GLU A 122 8.65 -1.19 -2.34
CA GLU A 122 7.34 -0.57 -2.25
C GLU A 122 7.39 0.64 -1.32
N GLU A 123 6.50 1.61 -1.55
CA GLU A 123 6.39 2.83 -0.77
C GLU A 123 4.99 3.00 -0.20
N LEU A 124 4.87 3.34 1.07
CA LEU A 124 3.58 3.54 1.74
C LEU A 124 2.87 4.76 1.16
N LEU A 125 1.66 4.56 0.64
CA LEU A 125 0.87 5.65 0.09
C LEU A 125 0.26 6.52 1.19
N LYS A 126 0.12 7.82 0.88
CA LYS A 126 -0.60 8.76 1.74
C LYS A 126 -2.10 8.63 1.47
N CYS A 127 -2.76 7.81 2.28
CA CYS A 127 -4.20 7.61 2.20
C CYS A 127 -4.94 8.33 3.33
N ARG A 128 -6.16 8.79 3.05
CA ARG A 128 -7.04 9.50 3.99
C ARG A 128 -8.50 9.14 3.77
N TRP A 129 -9.25 9.00 4.86
CA TRP A 129 -10.69 8.83 4.84
C TRP A 129 -11.40 10.18 4.80
N ASP A 130 -12.05 10.50 3.69
CA ASP A 130 -12.86 11.71 3.53
C ASP A 130 -14.32 11.42 3.85
N LYS A 131 -14.85 12.03 4.93
CA LYS A 131 -16.27 11.93 5.31
C LYS A 131 -17.15 12.60 4.27
N GLN A 132 -18.22 11.92 3.88
CA GLN A 132 -19.26 12.36 2.96
C GLN A 132 -20.60 12.47 3.71
N ALA A 133 -21.66 12.82 2.98
CA ALA A 133 -23.03 12.77 3.52
C ALA A 133 -23.41 11.36 3.98
N ASN A 134 -24.37 11.26 4.92
CA ASN A 134 -24.94 10.00 5.42
C ASN A 134 -23.89 9.02 6.00
N ASN A 135 -22.85 9.54 6.65
CA ASN A 135 -21.76 8.74 7.25
C ASN A 135 -21.08 7.77 6.27
N THR A 136 -21.11 8.10 4.97
CA THR A 136 -20.29 7.44 3.97
C THR A 136 -18.89 8.05 4.00
N HIS A 137 -17.87 7.23 3.79
CA HIS A 137 -16.48 7.66 3.72
C HIS A 137 -15.83 7.11 2.46
N LYS A 138 -14.87 7.88 1.92
CA LYS A 138 -14.06 7.51 0.77
C LYS A 138 -12.59 7.51 1.17
N LEU A 139 -11.89 6.42 0.93
CA LEU A 139 -10.44 6.35 1.12
C LEU A 139 -9.77 6.86 -0.15
N MET A 140 -9.18 8.04 -0.08
CA MET A 140 -8.41 8.63 -1.18
C MET A 140 -6.93 8.44 -0.88
N CYS A 141 -6.14 8.07 -1.90
CA CYS A 141 -4.70 7.95 -1.80
C CYS A 141 -4.04 8.87 -2.83
N ASP A 142 -2.98 9.56 -2.41
CA ASP A 142 -2.16 10.37 -3.30
C ASP A 142 -1.21 9.45 -4.11
N GLU A 143 -0.85 9.85 -5.33
CA GLU A 143 0.23 9.22 -6.09
C GLU A 143 1.60 9.54 -5.48
N VAL A 144 2.62 8.76 -5.82
CA VAL A 144 3.98 8.91 -5.26
C VAL A 144 4.60 10.27 -5.60
N ASP A 145 4.24 10.86 -6.73
CA ASP A 145 4.67 12.20 -7.15
C ASP A 145 3.81 13.33 -6.56
N GLY A 146 2.85 13.01 -5.68
CA GLY A 146 1.93 13.95 -5.06
C GLY A 146 0.68 14.25 -5.88
N GLY A 147 0.48 13.56 -7.01
CA GLY A 147 -0.77 13.59 -7.77
C GLY A 147 -1.95 12.97 -7.03
N THR A 148 -3.14 13.02 -7.62
CA THR A 148 -4.29 12.24 -7.13
C THR A 148 -4.93 11.49 -8.29
N ILE A 149 -5.23 10.21 -8.07
CA ILE A 149 -5.89 9.34 -9.06
C ILE A 149 -7.36 9.72 -9.33
N GLY A 150 -7.96 10.57 -8.48
CA GLY A 150 -9.35 11.04 -8.63
C GLY A 150 -10.43 10.00 -8.29
N TYR A 151 -10.06 8.78 -7.91
CA TYR A 151 -10.96 7.69 -7.53
C TYR A 151 -10.63 7.13 -6.14
N PRO A 152 -11.64 6.74 -5.34
CA PRO A 152 -11.39 6.16 -4.02
C PRO A 152 -10.87 4.74 -4.11
N VAL A 153 -9.85 4.40 -3.32
CA VAL A 153 -9.34 3.02 -3.18
C VAL A 153 -10.36 2.14 -2.45
N ALA A 154 -11.08 2.70 -1.48
CA ALA A 154 -12.14 2.00 -0.76
C ALA A 154 -13.25 2.96 -0.35
N THR A 155 -14.43 2.42 -0.05
CA THR A 155 -15.54 3.15 0.55
C THR A 155 -16.05 2.42 1.77
N LYS A 156 -16.54 3.15 2.78
CA LYS A 156 -17.25 2.54 3.91
C LYS A 156 -18.47 3.35 4.31
N ILE A 157 -19.46 2.69 4.87
CA ILE A 157 -20.53 3.32 5.65
C ILE A 157 -20.26 2.95 7.10
N GLN A 158 -20.16 3.95 7.98
CA GLN A 158 -19.89 3.74 9.40
C GLN A 158 -21.05 4.30 10.23
N ALA A 159 -21.61 3.50 11.13
CA ALA A 159 -22.56 4.04 12.09
C ALA A 159 -21.83 5.01 13.03
N GLU A 160 -22.47 6.12 13.37
CA GLU A 160 -21.86 7.16 14.19
C GLU A 160 -21.41 6.59 15.54
N ASN A 161 -20.15 6.87 15.93
CA ASN A 161 -19.53 6.37 17.16
C ASN A 161 -19.55 4.84 17.32
N SER A 162 -19.54 4.08 16.21
CA SER A 162 -19.59 2.62 16.22
C SER A 162 -18.39 1.98 15.54
N ALA A 163 -18.03 0.77 16.02
CA ALA A 163 -17.11 -0.16 15.38
C ALA A 163 -17.73 -0.90 14.18
N GLN A 164 -19.02 -0.68 13.92
CA GLN A 164 -19.74 -1.34 12.85
C GLN A 164 -19.60 -0.54 11.55
N CYS A 165 -18.97 -1.18 10.57
CA CYS A 165 -18.83 -0.65 9.23
C CYS A 165 -19.28 -1.66 8.19
N LEU A 166 -19.71 -1.15 7.04
CA LEU A 166 -19.79 -1.90 5.80
C LEU A 166 -18.79 -1.28 4.83
N MET A 167 -17.78 -2.05 4.44
CA MET A 167 -16.68 -1.59 3.59
C MET A 167 -16.69 -2.30 2.23
N SER A 168 -16.28 -1.56 1.20
CA SER A 168 -16.08 -2.05 -0.16
C SER A 168 -14.70 -1.59 -0.65
N LEU A 169 -13.88 -2.55 -1.11
CA LEU A 169 -12.64 -2.26 -1.81
C LEU A 169 -12.93 -1.99 -3.29
N ASN A 170 -12.28 -0.99 -3.88
CA ASN A 170 -12.35 -0.71 -5.30
C ASN A 170 -11.08 -1.24 -5.98
N SER A 171 -11.03 -2.54 -6.26
CA SER A 171 -9.82 -3.20 -6.79
C SER A 171 -9.36 -2.60 -8.12
N PHE A 172 -10.27 -2.15 -8.97
CA PHE A 172 -9.93 -1.47 -10.23
C PHE A 172 -9.10 -0.19 -10.01
N THR A 173 -9.37 0.54 -8.93
CA THR A 173 -8.66 1.77 -8.61
C THR A 173 -7.19 1.51 -8.28
N LEU A 174 -6.84 0.32 -7.80
CA LEU A 174 -5.46 -0.06 -7.52
C LEU A 174 -4.58 -0.08 -8.78
N ASP A 175 -5.18 -0.34 -9.94
CA ASP A 175 -4.49 -0.34 -11.23
C ASP A 175 -4.39 1.05 -11.89
N LEU A 176 -4.95 2.10 -11.27
CA LEU A 176 -4.94 3.45 -11.84
C LEU A 176 -3.68 4.27 -11.54
N PHE A 177 -2.76 3.75 -10.72
CA PHE A 177 -1.53 4.45 -10.36
C PHE A 177 -0.51 4.37 -11.51
N GLN A 178 0.00 5.51 -11.96
CA GLN A 178 0.96 5.54 -13.05
C GLN A 178 2.33 4.96 -12.64
N GLY A 179 2.97 4.21 -13.55
CA GLY A 179 4.30 3.63 -13.32
C GLY A 179 4.32 2.40 -12.40
N GLY A 180 3.17 1.94 -11.93
CA GLY A 180 3.06 0.78 -11.07
C GLY A 180 1.60 0.39 -10.79
N LYS A 181 1.35 -0.03 -9.54
CA LYS A 181 0.00 -0.22 -8.99
C LYS A 181 0.02 -0.04 -7.48
N ALA A 182 -1.13 0.27 -6.90
CA ALA A 182 -1.31 0.14 -5.46
C ALA A 182 -1.52 -1.33 -5.09
N VAL A 183 -1.03 -1.72 -3.92
CA VAL A 183 -1.16 -3.07 -3.37
C VAL A 183 -1.57 -3.02 -1.91
N ILE A 184 -2.37 -4.00 -1.51
CA ILE A 184 -2.81 -4.24 -0.14
C ILE A 184 -2.59 -5.73 0.09
N ASP A 185 -2.00 -6.10 1.22
CA ASP A 185 -1.57 -7.49 1.46
C ASP A 185 -2.75 -8.46 1.55
N ASN A 186 -3.85 -8.00 2.15
CA ASN A 186 -5.04 -8.81 2.35
C ASN A 186 -6.28 -8.01 1.96
N GLU A 187 -7.16 -8.67 1.22
CA GLU A 187 -8.48 -8.11 0.96
C GLU A 187 -9.22 -7.96 2.30
N PRO A 188 -9.75 -6.76 2.59
CA PRO A 188 -10.43 -6.52 3.85
C PRO A 188 -11.75 -7.30 3.93
N ALA A 189 -12.11 -7.74 5.13
CA ALA A 189 -13.45 -8.24 5.37
C ALA A 189 -14.49 -7.13 5.19
N ALA A 190 -15.69 -7.46 4.71
CA ALA A 190 -16.75 -6.49 4.45
C ALA A 190 -17.21 -5.70 5.69
N ASN A 191 -16.92 -6.19 6.89
CA ASN A 191 -17.32 -5.58 8.16
C ASN A 191 -16.20 -4.78 8.86
N THR A 192 -15.02 -4.63 8.26
CA THR A 192 -13.94 -3.83 8.86
C THR A 192 -14.22 -2.33 8.73
N CYS A 193 -13.71 -1.54 9.67
CA CYS A 193 -13.78 -0.08 9.64
C CYS A 193 -12.53 0.59 9.07
N ASP A 194 -11.46 -0.17 8.83
CA ASP A 194 -10.26 0.36 8.18
C ASP A 194 -9.66 -0.66 7.22
N LEU A 195 -8.88 -0.15 6.27
CA LEU A 195 -8.16 -0.91 5.28
C LEU A 195 -6.70 -1.01 5.70
N GLY A 196 -6.08 -2.19 5.57
CA GLY A 196 -4.64 -2.34 5.80
C GLY A 196 -3.79 -1.36 4.98
N PRO A 197 -2.49 -1.21 5.30
CA PRO A 197 -1.63 -0.23 4.65
C PRO A 197 -1.61 -0.45 3.14
N VAL A 198 -1.77 0.65 2.41
CA VAL A 198 -1.75 0.65 0.94
C VAL A 198 -0.35 1.08 0.51
N TYR A 199 0.34 0.21 -0.23
CA TYR A 199 1.67 0.49 -0.76
C TYR A 199 1.62 0.69 -2.27
N PHE A 200 2.48 1.54 -2.81
CA PHE A 200 2.76 1.60 -4.24
C PHE A 200 3.85 0.61 -4.59
N ARG A 201 3.55 -0.26 -5.57
CA ARG A 201 4.49 -1.19 -6.17
C ARG A 201 4.86 -0.70 -7.57
N PRO A 202 6.08 -0.19 -7.80
CA PRO A 202 6.52 0.16 -9.15
C PRO A 202 6.63 -1.09 -10.03
N PHE A 203 6.54 -0.90 -11.34
CA PHE A 203 6.82 -2.00 -12.27
C PHE A 203 8.29 -2.45 -12.15
N PRO A 204 8.56 -3.78 -12.23
CA PRO A 204 9.92 -4.29 -12.21
C PRO A 204 10.80 -3.62 -13.28
N ALA A 205 12.03 -3.24 -12.91
CA ALA A 205 12.96 -2.66 -13.89
C ALA A 205 13.33 -3.66 -15.01
N LYS A 206 13.24 -4.96 -14.71
CA LYS A 206 13.57 -6.07 -15.60
C LYS A 206 12.52 -7.16 -15.52
N ARG A 207 12.24 -7.81 -16.64
CA ARG A 207 11.36 -8.98 -16.74
C ARG A 207 11.91 -10.01 -17.71
N LEU A 208 11.59 -11.28 -17.50
CA LEU A 208 11.86 -12.34 -18.47
C LEU A 208 10.66 -12.53 -19.39
N PHE A 209 10.91 -12.52 -20.69
CA PHE A 209 9.96 -12.89 -21.73
C PHE A 209 10.61 -13.94 -22.62
N ASP A 210 10.03 -15.13 -22.67
CA ASP A 210 10.59 -16.28 -23.42
C ASP A 210 12.06 -16.58 -23.08
N GLY A 211 12.43 -16.41 -21.80
CA GLY A 211 13.81 -16.61 -21.31
C GLY A 211 14.77 -15.45 -21.60
N VAL A 212 14.33 -14.38 -22.26
CA VAL A 212 15.14 -13.18 -22.54
C VAL A 212 14.82 -12.08 -21.55
N GLU A 213 15.85 -11.48 -20.96
CA GLU A 213 15.70 -10.33 -20.09
C GLU A 213 15.33 -9.08 -20.91
N ALA A 214 14.19 -8.48 -20.59
CA ALA A 214 13.70 -7.23 -21.13
C ALA A 214 13.75 -6.13 -20.06
N SER A 215 14.04 -4.91 -20.49
CA SER A 215 14.18 -3.74 -19.60
C SER A 215 12.97 -2.82 -19.71
N LEU A 216 12.50 -2.31 -18.56
CA LEU A 216 11.38 -1.36 -18.50
C LEU A 216 11.73 -0.06 -19.23
N LEU A 217 10.82 0.40 -20.09
CA LEU A 217 10.95 1.67 -20.81
C LEU A 217 10.31 2.81 -20.03
N LYS A 218 11.06 3.89 -19.84
CA LYS A 218 10.60 5.13 -19.18
C LYS A 218 9.92 6.05 -20.20
N CYS A 219 8.75 5.66 -20.67
CA CYS A 219 8.04 6.41 -21.69
C CYS A 219 7.25 7.58 -21.08
N THR A 220 7.24 8.73 -21.76
CA THR A 220 6.53 9.94 -21.31
C THR A 220 5.59 10.44 -22.39
N TRP A 221 4.45 11.03 -21.99
CA TRP A 221 3.61 11.79 -22.90
C TRP A 221 4.25 13.15 -23.19
N GLN A 222 4.21 13.57 -24.45
CA GLN A 222 4.68 14.86 -24.94
C GLN A 222 3.56 15.50 -25.75
N ASP A 223 3.16 16.71 -25.36
CA ASP A 223 2.11 17.45 -26.07
C ASP A 223 2.63 17.99 -27.40
N ILE A 224 1.86 17.75 -28.47
CA ILE A 224 2.12 18.29 -29.81
C ILE A 224 1.19 19.49 -30.06
N SER A 225 -0.04 19.43 -29.54
CA SER A 225 -1.02 20.49 -29.55
C SER A 225 -2.00 20.31 -28.38
N ASP A 226 -2.92 21.27 -28.19
CA ASP A 226 -3.96 21.18 -27.16
C ASP A 226 -4.84 19.93 -27.26
N SER A 227 -4.95 19.36 -28.47
CA SER A 227 -5.78 18.20 -28.77
C SER A 227 -4.99 16.93 -29.06
N ALA A 228 -3.65 16.99 -29.13
CA ALA A 228 -2.82 15.87 -29.53
C ALA A 228 -1.53 15.75 -28.71
N ARG A 229 -1.25 14.52 -28.28
CA ARG A 229 0.00 14.18 -27.57
C ARG A 229 0.53 12.82 -28.03
N VAL A 230 1.83 12.62 -27.92
CA VAL A 230 2.50 11.36 -28.27
C VAL A 230 3.22 10.77 -27.08
N LYS A 231 3.22 9.44 -26.98
CA LYS A 231 3.98 8.72 -25.96
C LYS A 231 5.33 8.32 -26.55
N VAL A 232 6.41 8.85 -25.99
CA VAL A 232 7.77 8.65 -26.48
C VAL A 232 8.57 7.84 -25.46
N CYS A 233 9.24 6.80 -25.92
CA CYS A 233 10.15 6.00 -25.12
C CYS A 233 11.60 6.28 -25.54
N PRO A 234 12.46 6.75 -24.64
CA PRO A 234 13.89 6.92 -24.90
C PRO A 234 14.65 5.60 -24.76
N ASN A 235 15.85 5.56 -25.34
CA ASN A 235 16.84 4.48 -25.22
C ASN A 235 16.33 3.10 -25.64
N VAL A 236 15.52 3.02 -26.70
CA VAL A 236 14.99 1.74 -27.20
C VAL A 236 16.00 1.06 -28.13
N GLY A 237 16.65 0.00 -27.64
CA GLY A 237 17.63 -0.80 -28.37
C GLY A 237 19.01 -0.16 -28.56
N ALA A 238 19.12 1.16 -28.43
CA ALA A 238 20.38 1.89 -28.42
C ALA A 238 20.23 3.20 -27.63
N SER A 239 21.34 3.67 -27.04
CA SER A 239 21.38 4.97 -26.36
C SER A 239 20.96 6.10 -27.29
N ASN A 240 20.17 7.05 -26.78
CA ASN A 240 19.61 8.21 -27.50
C ASN A 240 18.62 7.88 -28.62
N LYS A 241 18.25 6.61 -28.82
CA LYS A 241 17.19 6.25 -29.77
C LYS A 241 15.83 6.44 -29.11
N GLN A 242 15.04 7.37 -29.63
CA GLN A 242 13.65 7.61 -29.21
C GLN A 242 12.68 6.98 -30.20
N VAL A 243 11.58 6.44 -29.69
CA VAL A 243 10.49 5.89 -30.50
C VAL A 243 9.13 6.36 -29.96
N THR A 244 8.22 6.69 -30.88
CA THR A 244 6.84 7.02 -30.54
C THR A 244 6.00 5.76 -30.53
N VAL A 245 5.48 5.38 -29.36
CA VAL A 245 4.76 4.11 -29.15
C VAL A 245 3.24 4.26 -29.12
N ALA A 246 2.74 5.47 -28.92
CA ALA A 246 1.32 5.76 -28.98
C ALA A 246 1.08 7.23 -29.37
N LEU A 247 -0.10 7.47 -29.92
CA LEU A 247 -0.64 8.79 -30.24
C LEU A 247 -1.98 8.93 -29.54
N MET A 248 -2.27 10.09 -28.95
CA MET A 248 -3.58 10.43 -28.43
C MET A 248 -4.09 11.68 -29.13
N VAL A 249 -5.29 11.61 -29.72
CA VAL A 249 -5.96 12.73 -30.39
C VAL A 249 -7.38 12.84 -29.86
N ASN A 250 -7.78 14.03 -29.40
CA ASN A 250 -9.10 14.29 -28.81
C ASN A 250 -9.48 13.26 -27.72
N GLY A 251 -8.51 12.87 -26.88
CA GLY A 251 -8.69 11.87 -25.82
C GLY A 251 -8.73 10.41 -26.28
N GLN A 252 -8.70 10.12 -27.59
CA GLN A 252 -8.62 8.76 -28.11
C GLN A 252 -7.17 8.34 -28.33
N GLN A 253 -6.75 7.26 -27.66
CA GLN A 253 -5.42 6.69 -27.80
C GLN A 253 -5.38 5.64 -28.94
N GLN A 254 -4.35 5.72 -29.77
CA GLN A 254 -3.98 4.72 -30.78
C GLN A 254 -2.58 4.18 -30.48
N SER A 255 -2.45 2.85 -30.45
CA SER A 255 -1.15 2.20 -30.30
C SER A 255 -0.37 2.23 -31.62
N MET A 256 0.93 2.48 -31.53
CA MET A 256 1.86 2.41 -32.66
C MET A 256 2.85 1.24 -32.54
N LEU A 257 2.69 0.38 -31.54
CA LEU A 257 3.67 -0.67 -31.19
C LEU A 257 3.97 -1.62 -32.36
N ASP A 258 2.97 -2.09 -33.10
CA ASP A 258 3.19 -2.99 -34.25
C ASP A 258 4.04 -2.34 -35.35
N SER A 259 3.82 -1.05 -35.61
CA SER A 259 4.60 -0.29 -36.58
C SER A 259 6.02 -0.03 -36.07
N VAL A 260 6.17 0.30 -34.79
CA VAL A 260 7.49 0.48 -34.16
C VAL A 260 8.29 -0.82 -34.18
N ASN A 261 7.68 -1.94 -33.78
CA ASN A 261 8.34 -3.24 -33.72
C ASN A 261 8.81 -3.72 -35.09
N ARG A 262 8.03 -3.51 -36.16
CA ARG A 262 8.49 -3.78 -37.54
C ARG A 262 9.70 -2.96 -37.96
N GLY A 263 9.91 -1.79 -37.36
CA GLY A 263 11.06 -0.91 -37.62
C GLY A 263 12.26 -1.14 -36.71
N LEU A 264 12.12 -1.94 -35.65
CA LEU A 264 13.23 -2.30 -34.77
C LEU A 264 14.05 -3.43 -35.41
N LYS A 265 15.38 -3.29 -35.36
CA LYS A 265 16.33 -4.26 -35.95
C LYS A 265 17.01 -5.17 -34.92
N THR A 266 16.82 -4.88 -33.64
CA THR A 266 17.66 -5.42 -32.54
C THR A 266 16.80 -5.89 -31.36
N GLY A 267 15.51 -6.14 -31.59
CA GLY A 267 14.56 -6.45 -30.53
C GLY A 267 13.16 -5.93 -30.81
N GLN A 268 12.32 -6.03 -29.79
CA GLN A 268 10.92 -5.63 -29.81
C GLN A 268 10.50 -4.96 -28.50
N ILE A 269 9.47 -4.13 -28.58
CA ILE A 269 8.77 -3.57 -27.43
C ILE A 269 7.56 -4.46 -27.12
N ILE A 270 7.45 -4.87 -25.86
CA ILE A 270 6.38 -5.69 -25.32
C ILE A 270 5.53 -4.84 -24.40
N GLU A 271 4.23 -4.79 -24.66
CA GLU A 271 3.24 -4.25 -23.74
C GLU A 271 2.74 -5.35 -22.81
N ASP A 272 2.97 -5.19 -21.51
CA ASP A 272 2.74 -6.24 -20.53
C ASP A 272 1.48 -5.99 -19.70
N LYS A 273 0.34 -6.37 -20.28
CA LYS A 273 -0.99 -6.24 -19.65
C LYS A 273 -1.19 -7.12 -18.42
N THR A 274 -0.28 -8.05 -18.15
CA THR A 274 -0.37 -8.93 -16.97
C THR A 274 -0.05 -8.19 -15.67
N LEU A 275 0.74 -7.11 -15.74
CA LEU A 275 1.08 -6.31 -14.57
C LEU A 275 0.04 -5.26 -14.24
N ASN A 276 -0.52 -4.62 -15.26
CA ASN A 276 -1.54 -3.60 -15.13
C ASN A 276 -2.37 -3.55 -16.43
N PRO A 277 -3.67 -3.85 -16.39
CA PRO A 277 -4.52 -3.86 -17.58
C PRO A 277 -4.91 -2.44 -18.06
N VAL A 278 -4.80 -1.41 -17.21
CA VAL A 278 -5.19 -0.03 -17.52
C VAL A 278 -4.02 0.76 -18.08
N TYR A 279 -2.88 0.72 -17.38
CA TYR A 279 -1.63 1.40 -17.75
C TYR A 279 -0.49 0.38 -17.89
N PRO A 280 -0.52 -0.48 -18.91
CA PRO A 280 0.47 -1.53 -19.06
C PRO A 280 1.88 -0.96 -19.24
N PRO A 281 2.89 -1.49 -18.53
CA PRO A 281 4.29 -1.13 -18.76
C PRO A 281 4.75 -1.62 -20.13
N LEU A 282 5.70 -0.87 -20.70
CA LEU A 282 6.37 -1.24 -21.93
C LEU A 282 7.80 -1.69 -21.60
N TYR A 283 8.17 -2.87 -22.09
CA TYR A 283 9.52 -3.42 -21.94
C TYR A 283 10.19 -3.54 -23.30
N PHE A 284 11.49 -3.26 -23.37
CA PHE A 284 12.28 -3.60 -24.55
C PHE A 284 12.98 -4.95 -24.34
N LYS A 285 12.64 -5.92 -25.19
CA LYS A 285 13.27 -7.24 -25.26
C LYS A 285 14.27 -7.24 -26.42
N PRO A 286 15.58 -7.37 -26.18
CA PRO A 286 16.56 -7.47 -27.25
C PRO A 286 16.42 -8.80 -28.00
N ASP A 287 16.79 -8.81 -29.27
CA ASP A 287 16.96 -10.07 -30.01
C ASP A 287 18.27 -10.72 -29.57
N LEU A 288 18.22 -12.01 -29.23
CA LEU A 288 19.41 -12.83 -29.04
C LEU A 288 19.92 -13.26 -30.42
N ASN A 289 20.58 -12.34 -31.13
CA ASN A 289 21.34 -12.67 -32.34
C ASN A 289 22.80 -12.97 -31.98
#